data_AF-A0A7S1F3F9-F1
#
_entry.id   AF-A0A7S1F3F9-F1
#
_cell.length_a   1.000
_cell.length_b   1.000
_cell.length_c   1.000
_cell.angle_alpha   90.00
_cell.angle_beta   90.00
_cell.angle_gamma   90.00
#
_symmetry.space_group_name_H-M   'P 1'
#
loop_
_entity.id
_entity.type
_entity.pdbx_description
1 polymer ?
#
loop_
_entity_poly.entity_id
_entity_poly.type
_entity_poly.pdbx_seq_one_letter_code
_entity_poly.pdbx_strand_id
1 'polypeptide(L)'
;RWLQCLKDLEILSLDCSGCELTDAGVANIAGLKFNRLQKLRLSFRGSSQLVDVNACGLPELLSSLSGLQELDLDLGDNRLHNCGVLGDAECLGRLTEISSFRLNLKGCGEAVSGNDLDNVTDGLRQML
;
A
#
# COMPACT_ATOMS: atom_id res chain seq x y z
N ARG A 1 16.82 9.41 1.61
CA ARG A 1 18.12 8.69 1.44
C ARG A 1 18.46 7.78 2.62
N TRP A 2 18.34 8.21 3.88
CA TRP A 2 18.70 7.37 5.04
C TRP A 2 17.72 6.22 5.33
N LEU A 3 16.44 6.36 4.97
CA LEU A 3 15.43 5.29 5.13
C LEU A 3 15.82 3.96 4.43
N GLN A 4 16.57 4.01 3.33
CA GLN A 4 17.05 2.81 2.63
C GLN A 4 18.07 1.98 3.44
N CYS A 5 18.64 2.56 4.49
CA CYS A 5 19.57 1.86 5.39
C CYS A 5 18.83 1.10 6.50
N LEU A 6 17.52 1.33 6.69
CA LEU A 6 16.72 0.73 7.76
C LEU A 6 16.11 -0.62 7.35
N LYS A 7 16.93 -1.53 6.85
CA LYS A 7 16.48 -2.79 6.24
C LYS A 7 16.00 -3.83 7.25
N ASP A 8 16.46 -3.74 8.49
CA ASP A 8 16.18 -4.72 9.54
C ASP A 8 15.09 -4.25 10.51
N LEU A 9 14.29 -3.25 10.13
CA LEU A 9 13.11 -2.86 10.90
C LEU A 9 12.10 -4.00 10.96
N GLU A 10 11.57 -4.25 12.15
CA GLU A 10 10.42 -5.13 12.37
C GLU A 10 9.10 -4.36 12.25
N ILE A 11 9.12 -3.06 12.55
CA ILE A 11 7.95 -2.20 12.52
C ILE A 11 8.30 -0.91 11.77
N LEU A 12 7.46 -0.56 10.81
CA LEU A 12 7.45 0.74 10.15
C LEU A 12 6.06 1.35 10.30
N SER A 13 6.01 2.54 10.89
CA SER A 13 4.81 3.37 10.92
C SER A 13 5.19 4.74 10.36
N LEU A 14 4.63 5.09 9.21
CA LEU A 14 4.87 6.37 8.55
C LEU A 14 3.53 7.03 8.26
N ASP A 15 3.31 8.18 8.88
CA ASP A 15 2.14 9.01 8.65
C ASP A 15 2.54 10.22 7.80
N CYS A 16 2.06 10.24 6.56
CA CYS A 16 2.19 11.35 5.63
C CYS A 16 0.83 11.96 5.30
N SER A 17 -0.15 11.84 6.21
CA SER A 17 -1.47 12.43 6.01
C SER A 17 -1.39 13.95 5.81
N GLY A 18 -2.07 14.45 4.79
CA GLY A 18 -2.07 15.88 4.44
C GLY A 18 -0.75 16.40 3.86
N CYS A 19 0.23 15.52 3.60
CA CYS A 19 1.41 15.90 2.83
C CYS A 19 1.06 16.02 1.35
N GLU A 20 1.69 16.96 0.64
CA GLU A 20 1.54 17.11 -0.81
C GLU A 20 2.41 16.08 -1.56
N LEU A 21 2.16 14.79 -1.31
CA LEU A 21 2.84 13.71 -2.02
C LEU A 21 2.21 13.50 -3.40
N THR A 22 3.07 13.40 -4.41
CA THR A 22 2.74 12.86 -5.73
C THR A 22 2.99 11.35 -5.76
N ASP A 23 2.59 10.70 -6.85
CA ASP A 23 2.92 9.30 -7.09
C ASP A 23 4.44 9.02 -6.96
N ALA A 24 5.27 9.93 -7.45
CA ALA A 24 6.73 9.84 -7.31
C ALA A 24 7.21 9.98 -5.85
N GLY A 25 6.50 10.77 -5.04
CA GLY A 25 6.74 10.86 -3.60
C GLY A 25 6.48 9.52 -2.91
N VAL A 26 5.35 8.88 -3.21
CA VAL A 26 5.02 7.54 -2.69
C VAL A 26 5.97 6.48 -3.23
N ALA A 27 6.37 6.55 -4.51
CA ALA A 27 7.34 5.63 -5.11
C ALA A 27 8.70 5.61 -4.40
N ASN A 28 9.14 6.74 -3.86
CA ASN A 28 10.36 6.77 -3.05
C ASN A 28 10.22 5.98 -1.74
N ILE A 29 9.02 5.93 -1.17
CA ILE A 29 8.71 5.16 0.04
C ILE A 29 8.50 3.69 -0.32
N ALA A 30 7.80 3.40 -1.41
CA ALA A 30 7.57 2.05 -1.90
C ALA A 30 8.84 1.34 -2.38
N GLY A 31 9.84 2.10 -2.84
CA GLY A 31 11.16 1.59 -3.21
C GLY A 31 12.03 1.13 -2.03
N LEU A 32 11.56 1.28 -0.77
CA LEU A 32 12.27 0.77 0.39
C LEU A 32 12.24 -0.77 0.43
N LYS A 33 13.31 -1.37 0.95
CA LYS A 33 13.47 -2.81 1.06
C LYS A 33 13.66 -3.19 2.51
N PHE A 34 12.86 -4.14 2.98
CA PHE A 34 12.89 -4.62 4.34
C PHE A 34 13.07 -6.14 4.37
N ASN A 35 13.95 -6.61 5.25
CA ASN A 35 14.25 -8.04 5.40
C ASN A 35 13.46 -8.69 6.54
N ARG A 36 12.98 -7.88 7.49
CA ARG A 36 12.41 -8.36 8.76
C ARG A 36 11.08 -7.70 9.13
N LEU A 37 10.48 -6.95 8.21
CA LEU A 37 9.29 -6.18 8.52
C LEU A 37 8.11 -7.09 8.79
N GLN A 38 7.56 -6.97 9.99
CA GLN A 38 6.37 -7.70 10.44
C GLN A 38 5.15 -6.79 10.50
N LYS A 39 5.34 -5.48 10.71
CA LYS A 39 4.24 -4.52 10.81
C LYS A 39 4.51 -3.31 9.93
N LEU A 40 3.58 -3.03 9.03
CA LEU A 40 3.62 -1.88 8.14
C LEU A 40 2.36 -1.04 8.34
N ARG A 41 2.54 0.22 8.73
CA ARG A 41 1.48 1.23 8.73
C ARG A 41 1.92 2.40 7.86
N LEU A 42 1.18 2.66 6.80
CA LEU A 42 1.41 3.77 5.88
C LEU A 42 0.11 4.58 5.75
N SER A 43 0.17 5.87 6.05
CA SER A 43 -0.91 6.80 5.72
C SER A 43 -0.46 7.82 4.69
N PHE A 44 -1.12 7.80 3.54
CA PHE A 44 -0.99 8.81 2.48
C PHE A 44 -2.28 9.61 2.34
N ARG A 45 -3.12 9.63 3.38
CA ARG A 45 -4.44 10.23 3.35
C ARG A 45 -4.39 11.71 2.96
N GLY A 46 -5.27 12.14 2.05
CA GLY A 46 -5.39 13.56 1.68
C GLY A 46 -4.22 14.09 0.85
N SER A 47 -3.34 13.21 0.34
CA SER A 47 -2.34 13.55 -0.67
C SER A 47 -3.08 13.82 -1.97
N SER A 48 -3.59 15.04 -2.14
CA SER A 48 -4.53 15.43 -3.23
C SER A 48 -4.03 15.19 -4.66
N GLN A 49 -2.78 14.72 -4.81
CA GLN A 49 -2.08 14.44 -6.06
C GLN A 49 -1.74 12.95 -6.25
N LEU A 50 -2.14 12.06 -5.32
CA LEU A 50 -2.04 10.61 -5.51
C LEU A 50 -3.16 10.15 -6.44
N VAL A 51 -2.78 9.62 -7.59
CA VAL A 51 -3.71 9.35 -8.68
C VAL A 51 -3.66 7.91 -9.18
N ASP A 52 -2.48 7.27 -9.14
CA ASP A 52 -2.31 5.87 -9.56
C ASP A 52 -1.38 5.11 -8.60
N VAL A 53 -1.96 4.24 -7.79
CA VAL A 53 -1.25 3.36 -6.83
C VAL A 53 -0.25 2.42 -7.50
N ASN A 54 -0.49 2.01 -8.75
CA ASN A 54 0.43 1.13 -9.48
C ASN A 54 1.66 1.89 -9.96
N ALA A 55 1.46 3.13 -10.41
CA ALA A 55 2.57 4.01 -10.75
C ALA A 55 3.45 4.34 -9.53
N CYS A 56 2.91 4.20 -8.32
CA CYS A 56 3.60 4.45 -7.06
C CYS A 56 4.45 3.28 -6.54
N GLY A 57 4.42 2.10 -7.18
CA GLY A 57 5.22 0.96 -6.73
C GLY A 57 4.73 0.26 -5.46
N LEU A 58 3.53 0.61 -4.95
CA LEU A 58 2.95 -0.02 -3.76
C LEU A 58 2.75 -1.54 -3.94
N PRO A 59 2.27 -2.05 -5.08
CA PRO A 59 2.15 -3.50 -5.30
C PRO A 59 3.49 -4.23 -5.18
N GLU A 60 4.59 -3.64 -5.66
CA GLU A 60 5.94 -4.20 -5.59
C GLU A 60 6.49 -4.18 -4.17
N LEU A 61 6.19 -3.14 -3.39
CA LEU A 61 6.50 -3.12 -1.97
C LEU A 61 5.80 -4.30 -1.29
N LEU A 62 4.47 -4.39 -1.40
CA LEU A 62 3.67 -5.43 -0.74
C LEU A 62 4.12 -6.84 -1.15
N SER A 63 4.38 -7.06 -2.45
CA SER A 63 4.89 -8.34 -2.97
C SER A 63 6.21 -8.79 -2.35
N SER A 64 7.02 -7.84 -1.84
CA SER A 64 8.30 -8.14 -1.21
C SER A 64 8.23 -8.46 0.28
N LEU A 65 7.05 -8.31 0.90
CA LEU A 65 6.86 -8.39 2.35
C LEU A 65 6.17 -9.69 2.76
N SER A 66 6.66 -10.84 2.30
CA SER A 66 6.01 -12.14 2.57
C SER A 66 5.94 -12.53 4.05
N GLY A 67 6.79 -11.94 4.90
CA GLY A 67 6.76 -12.13 6.36
C GLY A 67 5.88 -11.13 7.12
N LEU A 68 5.11 -10.29 6.43
CA LEU A 68 4.29 -9.25 7.05
C LEU A 68 3.09 -9.87 7.77
N GLN A 69 2.90 -9.46 9.02
CA GLN A 69 1.83 -9.94 9.90
C GLN A 69 0.71 -8.91 10.06
N GLU A 70 1.05 -7.62 10.01
CA GLU A 70 0.10 -6.53 10.10
C GLU A 70 0.33 -5.52 8.96
N LEU A 71 -0.74 -5.27 8.20
CA LEU A 71 -0.80 -4.21 7.20
C LEU A 71 -1.92 -3.22 7.54
N ASP A 72 -1.57 -1.95 7.67
CA ASP A 72 -2.50 -0.83 7.74
C ASP A 72 -2.14 0.19 6.67
N LEU A 73 -2.95 0.28 5.62
CA LEU A 73 -2.72 1.17 4.49
C LEU A 73 -3.88 2.17 4.36
N ASP A 74 -3.62 3.44 4.65
CA ASP A 74 -4.59 4.51 4.50
C ASP A 74 -4.29 5.34 3.25
N LEU A 75 -5.15 5.18 2.24
CA LEU A 75 -5.14 5.94 1.00
C LEU A 75 -6.35 6.89 0.91
N GLY A 76 -7.07 7.15 1.99
CA GLY A 76 -8.30 7.93 1.96
C GLY A 76 -8.12 9.36 1.46
N ASP A 77 -9.21 9.98 1.01
CA ASP A 77 -9.27 11.36 0.55
C ASP A 77 -8.23 11.71 -0.55
N ASN A 78 -7.80 10.72 -1.33
CA ASN A 78 -6.94 10.87 -2.51
C ASN A 78 -7.76 10.93 -3.81
N ARG A 79 -7.11 10.99 -4.99
CA ARG A 79 -7.77 11.08 -6.30
C ARG A 79 -7.48 9.85 -7.18
N LEU A 80 -7.53 8.67 -6.56
CA LEU A 80 -7.27 7.39 -7.22
C LEU A 80 -8.29 7.15 -8.34
N HIS A 81 -7.84 6.74 -9.53
CA HIS A 81 -8.76 6.48 -10.65
C HIS A 81 -8.32 5.31 -11.54
N ASN A 82 -9.23 4.35 -11.77
CA ASN A 82 -9.07 3.26 -12.75
C ASN A 82 -7.78 2.43 -12.59
N CYS A 83 -7.28 2.30 -11.36
CA CYS A 83 -5.98 1.67 -11.11
C CYS A 83 -6.11 0.18 -10.76
N GLY A 84 -7.26 -0.31 -10.28
CA GLY A 84 -7.23 -1.47 -9.38
C GLY A 84 -6.44 -1.08 -8.12
N VAL A 85 -7.10 -1.07 -6.97
CA VAL A 85 -6.60 -0.37 -5.78
C VAL A 85 -5.23 -0.85 -5.27
N LEU A 86 -4.76 -2.01 -5.73
CA LEU A 86 -3.42 -2.55 -5.47
C LEU A 86 -2.83 -3.26 -6.69
N GLY A 87 -3.20 -2.85 -7.91
CA GLY A 87 -2.74 -3.48 -9.14
C GLY A 87 -3.23 -4.92 -9.21
N ASP A 88 -2.32 -5.87 -9.41
CA ASP A 88 -2.64 -7.30 -9.53
C ASP A 88 -2.89 -7.95 -8.16
N ALA A 89 -3.86 -8.86 -8.11
CA ALA A 89 -4.22 -9.65 -6.92
C ALA A 89 -3.02 -10.40 -6.29
N GLU A 90 -2.02 -10.77 -7.12
CA GLU A 90 -0.83 -11.49 -6.67
C GLU A 90 -0.03 -10.74 -5.58
N CYS A 91 -0.07 -9.40 -5.56
CA CYS A 91 0.75 -8.65 -4.60
C CYS A 91 0.31 -8.91 -3.15
N LEU A 92 -1.00 -8.99 -2.93
CA LEU A 92 -1.59 -9.36 -1.65
C LEU A 92 -1.46 -10.85 -1.38
N GLY A 93 -1.61 -11.71 -2.40
CA GLY A 93 -1.46 -13.15 -2.26
C GLY A 93 -0.09 -13.61 -1.72
N ARG A 94 0.94 -12.74 -1.80
CA ARG A 94 2.27 -13.00 -1.21
C ARG A 94 2.35 -12.74 0.29
N LEU A 95 1.37 -12.04 0.87
CA LEU A 95 1.31 -11.72 2.30
C LEU A 95 0.71 -12.91 3.09
N THR A 96 1.35 -14.08 3.01
CA THR A 96 0.82 -15.33 3.55
C THR A 96 0.82 -15.42 5.08
N GLU A 97 1.56 -14.53 5.75
CA GLU A 97 1.65 -14.48 7.22
C GLU A 97 0.73 -13.42 7.83
N ILE A 98 -0.17 -12.79 7.05
CA ILE A 98 -1.03 -11.73 7.56
C ILE A 98 -1.95 -12.28 8.66
N SER A 99 -2.09 -11.50 9.73
CA SER A 99 -3.10 -11.71 10.78
C SER A 99 -4.01 -10.49 10.93
N SER A 100 -3.57 -9.33 10.43
CA SER A 100 -4.36 -8.10 10.41
C SER A 100 -4.15 -7.34 9.11
N PHE A 101 -5.26 -7.06 8.42
CA PHE A 101 -5.27 -6.28 7.18
C PHE A 101 -6.29 -5.14 7.32
N ARG A 102 -5.85 -3.91 7.10
CA ARG A 102 -6.70 -2.73 6.97
C ARG A 102 -6.32 -1.93 5.74
N LEU A 103 -7.34 -1.57 4.98
CA LEU A 103 -7.23 -0.73 3.81
C LEU A 103 -8.32 0.35 3.89
N ASN A 104 -7.91 1.62 3.92
CA ASN A 104 -8.83 2.75 3.89
C ASN A 104 -8.78 3.45 2.53
N LEU A 105 -9.93 3.48 1.85
CA LEU A 105 -10.13 4.14 0.55
C LEU A 105 -11.25 5.18 0.61
N LYS A 106 -11.68 5.53 1.82
CA LYS A 106 -12.79 6.47 2.01
C LYS A 106 -12.41 7.81 1.38
N GLY A 107 -13.30 8.34 0.55
CA GLY A 107 -13.08 9.66 -0.06
C GLY A 107 -12.18 9.66 -1.29
N CYS A 108 -11.73 8.49 -1.79
CA CYS A 108 -10.94 8.39 -3.02
C CYS A 108 -11.71 8.73 -4.33
N GLY A 109 -12.95 9.22 -4.24
CA GLY A 109 -13.81 9.61 -5.38
C GLY A 109 -14.70 8.48 -5.93
N GLU A 110 -15.57 8.81 -6.89
CA GLU A 110 -16.47 7.88 -7.62
C GLU A 110 -15.71 6.82 -8.45
N ALA A 111 -14.38 6.84 -8.44
CA ALA A 111 -13.50 6.12 -9.36
C ALA A 111 -12.88 4.83 -8.80
N VAL A 112 -13.21 4.44 -7.56
CA VAL A 112 -13.05 3.06 -7.08
C VAL A 112 -14.36 2.34 -7.36
N SER A 113 -14.48 1.79 -8.56
CA SER A 113 -15.62 0.97 -8.97
C SER A 113 -15.54 -0.44 -8.38
N GLY A 114 -16.61 -1.23 -8.49
CA GLY A 114 -16.62 -2.61 -8.01
C GLY A 114 -15.45 -3.45 -8.56
N ASN A 115 -15.09 -3.23 -9.83
CA ASN A 115 -13.99 -3.93 -10.50
C ASN A 115 -12.61 -3.52 -9.95
N ASP A 116 -12.47 -2.30 -9.40
CA ASP A 116 -11.20 -1.85 -8.81
C ASP A 116 -10.89 -2.55 -7.47
N LEU A 117 -11.89 -3.17 -6.86
CA LEU A 117 -11.78 -3.95 -5.63
C LEU A 117 -11.69 -5.46 -5.87
N ASP A 118 -11.90 -5.93 -7.10
CA ASP A 118 -11.81 -7.36 -7.44
C ASP A 118 -10.41 -7.88 -7.14
N ASN A 119 -9.36 -7.14 -7.51
CA ASN A 119 -7.98 -7.53 -7.23
C ASN A 119 -7.66 -7.55 -5.73
N VAL A 120 -8.25 -6.66 -4.95
CA VAL A 120 -8.13 -6.69 -3.47
C VAL A 120 -8.82 -7.94 -2.93
N THR A 121 -10.02 -8.24 -3.42
CA THR A 121 -10.82 -9.39 -3.00
C THR A 121 -10.14 -10.70 -3.36
N ASP A 122 -9.61 -10.83 -4.58
CA ASP A 122 -8.89 -12.00 -5.06
C ASP A 122 -7.55 -12.17 -4.37
N GLY A 123 -6.85 -11.07 -4.10
CA GLY A 123 -5.63 -11.09 -3.29
C GLY A 123 -5.88 -11.59 -1.88
N LEU A 124 -6.94 -11.10 -1.22
CA LEU A 124 -7.36 -11.57 0.10
C LEU A 124 -7.72 -13.07 0.10
N ARG A 125 -8.31 -13.59 -0.98
CA ARG A 125 -8.59 -15.03 -1.12
C ARG A 125 -7.32 -15.87 -1.23
N GLN A 126 -6.24 -15.32 -1.79
CA GLN A 126 -4.94 -16.00 -1.92
C GLN A 126 -4.13 -16.00 -0.63
N MET A 127 -4.48 -15.14 0.33
CA MET A 127 -3.83 -15.06 1.65
C MET A 127 -4.32 -16.14 2.63
N LEU A 128 -5.39 -16.87 2.28
CA LEU A 128 -6.01 -17.95 3.08
C LEU A 128 -5.56 -19.33 2.58
#